data_AF-B8LC83-F1
#
_entry.id   AF-B8LC83-F1
#
_cell.length_a   1.000
_cell.length_b   1.000
_cell.length_c   1.000
_cell.angle_alpha   90.00
_cell.angle_beta   90.00
_cell.angle_gamma   90.00
#
_symmetry.space_group_name_H-M   'P 1'
#
loop_
_entity.id
_entity.type
_entity.pdbx_description
1 polymer ?
#
loop_
_entity_poly.entity_id
_entity_poly.type
_entity_poly.pdbx_seq_one_letter_code
_entity_poly.pdbx_strand_id
1 'polypeptide(L)'
;METVREKLNSRFERITKNAEAKEEEKALAAFKKQYKGRCSNCGEYGHKSGDCSERDKPSSGTGNKTENRFNGECHYCHKKGHKKEDCRKMKAD
;
A
#
# COMPACT_ATOMS: atom_id res chain seq x y z
N MET A 1 -25.37 -44.05 -29.90
CA MET A 1 -26.17 -43.19 -29.00
C MET A 1 -25.42 -42.84 -27.70
N GLU A 2 -24.42 -43.63 -27.29
CA GLU A 2 -23.63 -43.37 -26.06
C GLU A 2 -22.73 -42.12 -26.11
N THR A 3 -22.15 -41.82 -27.28
CA THR A 3 -21.22 -40.68 -27.47
C THR A 3 -21.83 -39.30 -27.22
N VAL A 4 -23.15 -39.15 -27.44
CA VAL A 4 -23.87 -37.89 -27.19
C VAL A 4 -24.10 -37.70 -25.70
N ARG A 5 -24.41 -38.78 -24.98
CA ARG A 5 -24.62 -38.79 -23.54
C ARG A 5 -23.32 -38.52 -22.78
N GLU A 6 -22.22 -39.11 -23.25
CA GLU A 6 -20.88 -38.83 -22.72
C GLU A 6 -20.48 -37.36 -22.89
N LYS A 7 -20.69 -36.78 -24.08
CA LYS A 7 -20.43 -35.35 -24.32
C LYS A 7 -21.31 -34.45 -23.46
N LEU A 8 -22.58 -34.82 -23.25
CA LEU A 8 -23.48 -34.08 -22.36
C LEU A 8 -22.99 -34.13 -20.91
N ASN A 9 -22.61 -35.31 -20.43
CA ASN A 9 -22.11 -35.50 -19.06
C ASN A 9 -20.82 -34.70 -18.82
N SER A 10 -19.84 -34.80 -19.73
CA SER A 10 -18.60 -34.03 -19.63
C SER A 10 -18.83 -32.52 -19.63
N ARG A 11 -19.82 -32.04 -20.39
CA ARG A 11 -20.20 -30.62 -20.36
C ARG A 11 -20.85 -30.24 -19.03
N PHE A 12 -21.73 -31.10 -18.52
CA PHE A 12 -22.42 -30.89 -17.26
C PHE A 12 -21.44 -30.79 -16.09
N GLU A 13 -20.48 -31.71 -16.01
CA GLU A 13 -19.42 -31.70 -14.99
C GLU A 13 -18.56 -30.42 -15.02
N ARG A 14 -18.28 -29.89 -16.21
CA ARG A 14 -17.54 -28.62 -16.33
C ARG A 14 -18.36 -27.43 -15.86
N ILE A 15 -19.65 -27.41 -16.16
CA ILE A 15 -20.56 -26.34 -15.77
C ILE A 15 -20.76 -26.34 -14.25
N THR A 16 -20.97 -27.50 -13.64
CA THR A 16 -21.13 -27.62 -12.18
C THR A 16 -19.87 -27.17 -11.45
N LYS A 17 -18.68 -27.67 -11.85
CA LYS A 17 -17.40 -27.23 -11.26
C LYS A 17 -17.18 -25.71 -11.34
N ASN A 18 -17.56 -25.09 -12.46
CA ASN A 18 -17.44 -23.64 -12.62
C ASN A 18 -18.45 -22.88 -11.74
N ALA A 19 -19.67 -23.41 -11.59
CA ALA A 19 -20.69 -22.83 -10.72
C ALA A 19 -20.28 -22.89 -9.25
N GLU A 20 -19.76 -24.03 -8.80
CA GLU A 20 -19.24 -24.23 -7.43
C GLU A 20 -18.09 -23.27 -7.11
N ALA A 21 -17.08 -23.18 -7.99
CA ALA A 21 -15.95 -22.26 -7.81
C ALA A 21 -16.38 -20.78 -7.75
N LYS A 22 -17.38 -20.40 -8.57
CA LYS A 22 -17.96 -19.05 -8.57
C LYS A 22 -18.75 -18.76 -7.29
N GLU A 23 -19.38 -19.78 -6.70
CA GLU A 23 -20.11 -19.66 -5.44
C GLU A 23 -19.14 -19.50 -4.26
N GLU A 24 -18.03 -20.26 -4.24
CA GLU A 24 -16.95 -20.12 -3.25
C GLU A 24 -16.30 -18.73 -3.27
N GLU A 25 -15.97 -18.20 -4.46
CA GLU A 25 -15.48 -16.83 -4.64
C GLU A 25 -16.48 -15.79 -4.10
N LYS A 26 -17.78 -16.03 -4.30
CA LYS A 26 -18.85 -15.15 -3.81
C LYS A 26 -18.97 -15.20 -2.29
N ALA A 27 -18.85 -16.38 -1.69
CA ALA A 27 -18.83 -16.58 -0.25
C ALA A 27 -17.60 -15.91 0.38
N LEU A 28 -16.42 -16.06 -0.23
CA LEU A 28 -15.19 -15.41 0.21
C LEU A 28 -15.27 -13.88 0.07
N ALA A 29 -15.86 -13.37 -1.01
CA ALA A 29 -16.10 -11.94 -1.20
C ALA A 29 -17.10 -11.38 -0.18
N ALA A 30 -18.12 -12.14 0.20
CA ALA A 30 -19.05 -11.77 1.28
C ALA A 30 -18.36 -11.76 2.66
N PHE A 31 -17.36 -12.63 2.87
CA PHE A 31 -16.58 -12.68 4.10
C PHE A 31 -15.44 -11.65 4.16
N LYS A 32 -15.01 -11.09 3.01
CA LYS A 32 -14.05 -9.98 2.97
C LYS A 32 -14.67 -8.75 3.63
N LYS A 33 -14.33 -8.56 4.90
CA LYS A 33 -14.71 -7.41 5.72
C LYS A 33 -14.40 -6.12 4.98
N GLN A 34 -15.44 -5.47 4.46
CA GLN A 34 -15.32 -4.18 3.78
C GLN A 34 -14.66 -3.17 4.73
N TYR A 35 -13.65 -2.46 4.26
CA TYR A 35 -12.97 -1.45 5.05
C TYR A 35 -13.93 -0.29 5.35
N LYS A 36 -14.29 -0.11 6.62
CA LYS A 36 -15.26 0.90 7.06
C LYS A 36 -14.63 2.26 7.39
N GLY A 37 -13.40 2.51 6.95
CA GLY A 37 -12.67 3.75 7.23
C GLY A 37 -12.54 4.64 6.01
N ARG A 38 -12.10 5.88 6.24
CA ARG A 38 -11.54 6.74 5.20
C ARG A 38 -10.05 6.41 5.02
N CYS A 39 -9.58 6.50 3.79
CA CYS A 39 -8.18 6.37 3.44
C CYS A 39 -7.38 7.56 3.99
N SER A 40 -6.24 7.32 4.64
CA SER A 40 -5.41 8.43 5.17
C SER A 40 -4.66 9.18 4.07
N ASN A 41 -4.59 8.63 2.86
CA ASN A 41 -3.89 9.25 1.75
C ASN A 41 -4.79 10.19 0.93
N CYS A 42 -5.96 9.71 0.48
CA CYS A 42 -6.89 10.48 -0.35
C CYS A 42 -8.19 10.91 0.37
N GLY A 43 -8.48 10.38 1.57
CA GLY A 43 -9.70 10.70 2.31
C GLY A 43 -10.96 9.96 1.85
N GLU A 44 -10.90 9.21 0.75
CA GLU A 44 -12.04 8.45 0.24
C GLU A 44 -12.37 7.23 1.12
N TYR A 45 -13.63 6.83 1.13
CA TYR A 45 -14.12 5.70 1.93
C TYR A 45 -13.97 4.38 1.18
N GLY A 46 -13.71 3.29 1.91
CA GLY A 46 -13.81 1.93 1.37
C GLY A 46 -12.49 1.23 1.07
N HIS A 47 -11.35 1.94 1.18
CA HIS A 47 -10.02 1.34 1.02
C HIS A 47 -9.01 1.88 2.05
N LYS A 48 -8.00 1.07 2.40
CA LYS A 48 -6.89 1.46 3.29
C LYS A 48 -5.85 2.24 2.49
N SER A 49 -5.00 3.05 3.12
CA SER A 49 -3.87 3.74 2.45
C SER A 49 -2.92 2.79 1.70
N GLY A 50 -2.91 1.51 2.10
CA GLY A 50 -2.17 0.44 1.42
C GLY A 50 -2.79 -0.07 0.11
N ASP A 51 -4.00 0.33 -0.21
CA ASP A 51 -4.75 -0.09 -1.39
C ASP A 51 -5.24 1.14 -2.18
N CYS A 52 -4.68 2.31 -1.86
CA CYS A 52 -5.08 3.57 -2.48
C CYS A 52 -4.47 3.69 -3.87
N SER A 53 -5.31 3.87 -4.89
CA SER A 53 -4.87 4.09 -6.27
C SER A 53 -4.01 5.36 -6.43
N GLU A 54 -4.14 6.32 -5.52
CA GLU A 54 -3.36 7.57 -5.50
C GLU A 54 -2.14 7.52 -4.59
N ARG A 55 -1.63 6.31 -4.29
CA ARG A 55 -0.44 6.09 -3.44
C ARG A 55 0.76 6.95 -3.79
N ASP A 56 0.97 7.23 -5.08
CA ASP A 56 2.09 8.03 -5.58
C ASP A 56 1.86 9.55 -5.50
N LYS A 57 0.66 10.00 -5.15
CA LYS A 57 0.45 11.41 -4.84
C LYS A 57 1.06 11.65 -3.46
N PRO A 58 2.06 12.53 -3.32
CA PRO A 58 2.56 12.89 -2.00
C PRO A 58 1.38 13.49 -1.25
N SER A 59 0.90 12.77 -0.23
CA SER A 59 -0.15 13.27 0.64
C SER A 59 0.29 14.64 1.14
N SER A 60 -0.45 15.68 0.80
CA SER A 60 -0.36 17.02 1.41
C SER A 60 -0.81 17.01 2.87
N GLY A 61 -0.71 15.88 3.56
CA GLY A 61 -0.84 15.73 5.00
C GLY A 61 0.54 15.81 5.63
N THR A 62 0.96 17.02 5.99
CA THR A 62 1.90 17.35 7.06
C THR A 62 2.92 16.25 7.39
N GLY A 63 3.67 15.82 6.37
CA GLY A 63 4.95 15.18 6.58
C GLY A 63 5.88 16.30 7.00
N ASN A 64 5.90 16.63 8.29
CA ASN A 64 7.07 17.24 8.90
C ASN A 64 8.22 16.23 8.68
N LYS A 65 8.79 16.22 7.48
CA LYS A 65 10.23 16.14 7.33
C LYS A 65 10.72 17.41 8.03
N THR A 66 10.74 17.37 9.36
CA THR A 66 11.87 17.93 10.07
C THR A 66 13.07 17.23 9.44
N GLU A 67 13.52 17.77 8.32
CA GLU A 67 14.92 17.79 7.96
C GLU A 67 15.60 17.97 9.32
N ASN A 68 16.28 16.93 9.77
CA ASN A 68 17.02 16.90 11.04
C ASN A 68 18.17 17.91 10.92
N ARG A 69 17.83 19.19 10.66
CA ARG A 69 18.69 20.33 10.73
C ARG A 69 19.18 20.29 12.15
N PHE A 70 20.46 19.96 12.28
CA PHE A 70 21.10 19.90 13.56
C PHE A 70 20.96 21.29 14.20
N ASN A 71 20.04 21.40 15.16
CA ASN A 71 19.74 22.66 15.84
C ASN A 71 20.82 23.03 16.87
N GLY A 72 21.82 22.16 17.07
CA GLY A 72 22.98 22.45 17.91
C GLY A 72 24.00 23.35 17.22
N GLU A 73 24.89 23.91 18.03
CA GLU A 73 26.08 24.60 17.57
C GLU A 73 27.23 23.61 17.33
N CYS A 74 28.07 23.91 16.34
CA CYS A 74 29.29 23.15 16.08
C CYS A 74 30.34 23.43 17.17
N HIS A 75 30.83 22.41 17.87
CA HIS A 75 31.87 22.55 18.91
C HIS A 75 33.24 23.07 18.43
N TYR A 76 33.49 23.14 17.11
CA TYR A 76 34.74 23.66 16.55
C TYR A 76 34.62 25.12 16.09
N CYS A 77 33.51 25.48 15.43
CA CYS A 77 33.34 26.80 14.84
C CYS A 77 32.22 27.65 15.45
N HIS A 78 31.49 27.12 16.44
CA HIS A 78 30.34 27.72 17.13
C HIS A 78 29.21 28.19 16.22
N LYS A 79 29.16 27.72 14.97
CA LYS A 79 28.05 28.00 14.05
C LYS A 79 26.96 26.94 14.20
N LYS A 80 25.71 27.40 14.22
CA LYS A 80 24.52 26.55 14.20
C LYS A 80 24.30 25.87 12.85
N GLY A 81 23.66 24.69 12.86
CA GLY A 81 23.22 24.00 11.64
C GLY A 81 24.09 22.83 11.19
N HIS A 82 25.25 22.57 11.82
CA HIS A 82 26.09 21.41 11.52
C HIS A 82 26.88 20.91 12.75
N LYS A 83 27.20 19.62 12.78
CA LYS A 83 28.05 19.00 13.82
C LYS A 83 29.54 19.22 13.53
N LYS A 84 30.40 18.98 14.51
CA LYS A 84 31.87 19.04 14.35
C LYS A 84 32.37 18.21 13.15
N GLU A 85 31.81 17.02 12.96
CA GLU A 85 32.16 16.09 11.87
C GLU A 85 31.88 16.65 10.47
N ASP A 86 30.85 17.49 10.35
CA ASP A 86 30.49 18.15 9.09
C ASP A 86 30.97 19.61 9.03
N CYS A 87 31.91 19.99 9.90
CA CYS A 87 32.40 21.36 9.93
C CYS A 87 33.26 21.66 8.69
N ARG A 88 32.77 22.59 7.86
CA ARG A 88 33.48 23.07 6.68
C ARG A 88 34.87 23.64 6.99
N LYS A 89 35.04 24.25 8.17
CA LYS A 89 36.35 24.76 8.61
C LYS A 89 37.31 23.61 8.94
N MET A 90 36.85 22.59 9.64
CA MET A 90 37.67 21.43 10.00
C MET A 90 38.12 20.60 8.78
N LYS A 91 37.31 20.57 7.70
CA LYS A 91 37.67 19.90 6.44
C LYS A 91 38.60 20.73 5.54
N ALA A 92 38.86 21.99 5.89
CA ALA A 92 39.66 22.92 5.10
C ALA A 92 41.06 23.19 5.70
N ASP A 93 41.25 22.82 6.97
CA ASP A 93 42.56 22.64 7.63
C ASP A 93 43.08 21.22 7.36
#